data_AF-A0A0G4LT76-F1
#
_entry.id   AF-A0A0G4LT76-F1
#
_cell.length_a   1.000
_cell.length_b   1.000
_cell.length_c   1.000
_cell.angle_alpha   90.00
_cell.angle_beta   90.00
_cell.angle_gamma   90.00
#
_symmetry.space_group_name_H-M   'P 1'
#
loop_
_entity.id
_entity.type
_entity.pdbx_description
1 polymer ?
#
loop_
_entity_poly.entity_id
_entity_poly.type
_entity_poly.pdbx_seq_one_letter_code
_entity_poly.pdbx_strand_id
1 'polypeptide(L)'
;MGHRVRVMPYSTFRLNLSVTSPYNADFDGDEMNLHVPQSEETRAEIKELCMVPINIVSPQRNGPLMGIVQDTLAGAYKLCRRDVFLTKEEVMNIM
;
A
#
# COMPACT_ATOMS: atom_id res chain seq x y z
N MET A 1 8.24 3.89 -8.11
CA MET A 1 8.38 3.99 -6.64
C MET A 1 9.13 2.76 -6.14
N GLY A 2 9.96 2.92 -5.11
CA GLY A 2 10.75 1.87 -4.48
C GLY A 2 9.96 1.10 -3.42
N HIS A 3 10.18 -0.21 -3.37
CA HIS A 3 9.55 -1.14 -2.43
C HIS A 3 10.61 -1.98 -1.72
N ARG A 4 10.30 -2.44 -0.51
CA ARG A 4 11.13 -3.43 0.18
C ARG A 4 10.72 -4.82 -0.27
N VAL A 5 11.69 -5.60 -0.74
CA VAL A 5 11.45 -6.98 -1.19
C VAL A 5 11.07 -7.88 0.00
N ARG A 6 10.02 -8.67 -0.16
CA ARG A 6 9.66 -9.80 0.70
C ARG A 6 9.41 -11.02 -0.19
N VAL A 7 10.19 -12.07 0.00
CA VAL A 7 10.03 -13.32 -0.76
C VAL A 7 8.81 -14.06 -0.23
N MET A 8 7.95 -14.48 -1.14
CA MET A 8 6.72 -15.22 -0.86
C MET A 8 6.59 -16.38 -1.87
N PRO A 9 5.85 -17.46 -1.54
CA PRO A 9 5.53 -18.49 -2.51
C PRO A 9 4.69 -17.94 -3.69
N TYR A 10 4.49 -18.78 -4.72
CA TYR A 10 3.72 -18.50 -5.95
C TYR A 10 4.40 -17.54 -6.94
N SER A 11 3.82 -17.41 -8.14
CA SER A 11 4.46 -16.78 -9.31
C SER A 11 3.89 -15.40 -9.66
N THR A 12 3.43 -14.62 -8.68
CA THR A 12 2.87 -13.29 -8.91
C THR A 12 3.47 -12.25 -7.97
N PHE A 13 3.57 -11.00 -8.44
CA PHE A 13 3.92 -9.89 -7.56
C PHE A 13 2.77 -9.59 -6.60
N ARG A 14 3.13 -9.19 -5.37
CA ARG A 14 2.19 -8.83 -4.32
C ARG A 14 2.54 -7.43 -3.82
N LEU A 15 1.54 -6.57 -3.82
CA LEU A 15 1.62 -5.19 -3.35
C LEU A 15 0.41 -4.85 -2.48
N ASN A 16 0.53 -3.78 -1.70
CA ASN A 16 -0.53 -3.30 -0.83
C ASN A 16 -1.65 -2.63 -1.66
N LEU A 17 -2.92 -2.84 -1.30
CA LEU A 17 -4.06 -2.25 -2.02
C LEU A 17 -4.03 -0.72 -2.09
N SER A 18 -3.53 -0.03 -1.06
CA SER A 18 -3.43 1.44 -1.07
C SER A 18 -2.41 1.98 -2.08
N VAL A 19 -1.54 1.14 -2.64
CA VAL A 19 -0.58 1.54 -3.68
C VAL A 19 -1.10 1.30 -5.09
N THR A 20 -2.30 0.74 -5.28
CA THR A 20 -2.84 0.51 -6.63
C THR A 20 -3.22 1.82 -7.32
N SER A 21 -3.77 2.80 -6.58
CA SER A 21 -4.16 4.11 -7.11
C SER A 21 -3.04 4.86 -7.85
N PRO A 22 -1.82 5.01 -7.29
CA PRO A 22 -0.72 5.65 -8.02
C PRO A 22 -0.19 4.85 -9.23
N TYR A 23 -0.42 3.53 -9.26
CA TYR A 23 -0.03 2.69 -10.41
C TYR A 23 -1.15 2.53 -11.44
N ASN A 24 -2.37 2.94 -11.12
CA ASN A 24 -3.57 2.70 -11.91
C ASN A 24 -3.73 1.22 -12.31
N ALA A 25 -3.57 0.32 -11.33
CA ALA A 25 -3.66 -1.14 -11.49
C ALA A 25 -4.90 -1.70 -10.77
N ASP A 26 -5.49 -2.79 -11.27
CA ASP A 26 -6.74 -3.35 -10.73
C ASP A 26 -6.82 -4.90 -10.64
N PHE A 27 -5.69 -5.60 -10.86
CA PHE A 27 -5.52 -7.06 -10.68
C PHE A 27 -6.39 -7.96 -11.58
N ASP A 28 -6.88 -7.46 -12.72
CA ASP A 28 -7.66 -8.24 -13.69
C ASP A 28 -6.77 -9.02 -14.71
N GLY A 29 -5.45 -8.87 -14.60
CA GLY A 29 -4.46 -9.42 -15.54
C GLY A 29 -3.21 -8.56 -15.70
N ASP A 30 -3.15 -7.40 -15.02
CA ASP A 30 -2.01 -6.48 -15.06
C ASP A 30 -0.63 -7.14 -14.80
N GLU A 31 0.34 -6.76 -15.64
CA GLU A 31 1.75 -7.09 -15.46
C GLU A 31 2.54 -5.86 -15.00
N MET A 32 3.52 -6.08 -14.12
CA MET A 32 4.41 -5.01 -13.63
C MET A 32 5.87 -5.42 -13.77
N ASN A 33 6.73 -4.46 -14.12
CA ASN A 33 8.17 -4.67 -14.19
C ASN A 33 8.85 -4.39 -12.84
N LEU A 34 9.93 -5.12 -12.57
CA LEU A 34 10.79 -4.91 -11.40
C LEU A 34 12.23 -4.71 -11.85
N HIS A 35 12.87 -3.65 -11.34
CA HIS A 35 14.27 -3.35 -11.58
C HIS A 35 15.05 -3.40 -10.27
N VAL A 36 16.19 -4.10 -10.26
CA VAL A 36 17.04 -4.24 -9.08
C VAL A 36 18.26 -3.30 -9.20
N PRO A 37 18.39 -2.27 -8.34
CA PRO A 37 19.56 -1.40 -8.34
C PRO A 37 20.81 -2.20 -7.96
N GLN A 38 21.91 -1.98 -8.69
CA GLN A 38 23.15 -2.76 -8.52
C GLN A 38 24.20 -2.05 -7.67
N SER A 39 24.21 -0.71 -7.64
CA SER A 39 25.16 0.07 -6.84
C SER A 39 24.55 0.52 -5.51
N GLU A 40 25.42 0.74 -4.53
CA GLU A 40 25.04 1.28 -3.22
C GLU A 40 24.47 2.70 -3.32
N GLU A 41 25.02 3.51 -4.24
CA GLU A 41 24.55 4.88 -4.51
C GLU A 41 23.10 4.87 -5.04
N THR A 42 22.81 4.05 -6.05
CA THR A 42 21.44 3.95 -6.59
C THR A 42 20.49 3.30 -5.57
N ARG A 43 20.98 2.38 -4.73
CA ARG A 43 20.16 1.83 -3.64
C ARG A 43 19.78 2.91 -2.63
N ALA A 44 20.72 3.78 -2.25
CA ALA A 44 20.46 4.92 -1.38
C ALA A 44 19.49 5.92 -2.03
N GLU A 45 19.69 6.23 -3.32
CA GLU A 45 18.81 7.13 -4.07
C GLU A 45 17.35 6.64 -4.07
N ILE A 46 17.12 5.37 -4.43
CA ILE A 46 15.77 4.80 -4.43
C ILE A 46 15.19 4.80 -3.01
N LYS A 47 16.01 4.52 -2.00
CA LYS A 47 15.58 4.47 -0.60
C LYS A 47 15.16 5.85 -0.06
N GLU A 48 15.93 6.89 -0.36
CA GLU A 48 15.73 8.22 0.22
C GLU A 48 14.83 9.12 -0.63
N LEU A 49 14.67 8.85 -1.93
CA LEU A 49 13.87 9.70 -2.83
C LEU A 49 12.63 8.99 -3.38
N CYS A 50 12.74 7.72 -3.75
CA CYS A 50 11.71 7.05 -4.54
C CYS A 50 10.83 6.09 -3.74
N MET A 51 11.09 5.86 -2.45
CA MET A 51 10.31 4.92 -1.64
C MET A 51 8.85 5.32 -1.56
N VAL A 52 7.96 4.30 -1.55
CA VAL A 52 6.50 4.50 -1.46
C VAL A 52 6.08 5.47 -0.33
N PRO A 53 6.59 5.37 0.92
CA PRO A 53 6.20 6.30 1.99
C PRO A 53 6.52 7.77 1.70
N ILE A 54 7.59 8.04 0.95
CA ILE A 54 8.03 9.39 0.59
C ILE A 54 7.16 9.96 -0.55
N ASN A 55 6.48 9.08 -1.28
CA ASN A 55 5.64 9.41 -2.43
C ASN A 55 4.13 9.28 -2.12
N ILE A 56 3.73 9.30 -0.84
CA ILE A 56 2.31 9.30 -0.44
C ILE A 56 1.61 10.59 -0.88
N VAL A 57 2.28 11.75 -0.72
CA VAL A 57 1.76 13.06 -1.11
C VAL A 57 2.40 13.48 -2.42
N SER A 58 1.58 13.76 -3.43
CA SER A 58 2.05 14.18 -4.74
C SER A 58 2.11 15.70 -4.84
N PRO A 59 3.23 16.27 -5.35
CA PRO A 59 3.33 17.71 -5.62
C PRO A 59 2.42 18.17 -6.76
N GLN A 60 1.90 17.26 -7.59
CA GLN A 60 1.01 17.62 -8.71
C GLN A 60 -0.30 18.28 -8.23
N ARG A 61 -0.82 17.86 -7.07
CA ARG A 61 -2.09 18.34 -6.51
C ARG A 61 -1.95 18.81 -5.06
N ASN A 62 -0.73 18.84 -4.52
CA ASN A 62 -0.44 19.13 -3.11
C ASN A 62 -1.31 18.29 -2.15
N GLY A 63 -1.50 17.01 -2.47
CA GLY A 63 -2.43 16.13 -1.77
C GLY A 63 -2.03 14.66 -1.83
N PRO A 64 -2.62 13.81 -0.97
CA PRO A 64 -2.32 12.39 -0.93
C PRO A 64 -2.76 11.70 -2.23
N LEU A 65 -1.88 10.93 -2.82
CA LEU A 65 -2.14 10.06 -3.97
C LEU A 65 -2.58 8.65 -3.52
N MET A 66 -2.22 8.27 -2.30
CA MET A 66 -2.55 6.98 -1.69
C MET A 66 -3.54 7.15 -0.56
N GLY A 67 -4.46 6.21 -0.42
CA GLY A 67 -5.49 6.22 0.61
C GLY A 67 -6.07 4.85 0.90
N ILE A 68 -7.00 4.79 1.83
CA ILE A 68 -7.77 3.58 2.13
C ILE A 68 -8.83 3.41 1.03
N VAL A 69 -8.86 2.25 0.39
CA VAL A 69 -9.73 1.94 -0.76
C VAL A 69 -10.44 0.61 -0.56
N GLN A 70 -11.44 0.35 -1.40
CA GLN A 70 -12.18 -0.92 -1.49
C GLN A 70 -12.72 -1.39 -0.11
N ASP A 71 -12.51 -2.66 0.23
CA ASP A 71 -13.09 -3.30 1.41
C ASP A 71 -12.68 -2.63 2.72
N THR A 72 -11.44 -2.15 2.82
CA THR A 72 -10.98 -1.46 4.04
C THR A 72 -11.73 -0.14 4.22
N LEU A 73 -12.04 0.58 3.13
CA LEU A 73 -12.82 1.82 3.20
C LEU A 73 -14.27 1.54 3.63
N ALA A 74 -14.90 0.54 3.01
CA ALA A 74 -16.26 0.12 3.36
C ALA A 74 -16.33 -0.42 4.81
N GLY A 75 -15.32 -1.19 5.22
CA GLY A 75 -15.18 -1.74 6.56
C GLY A 75 -15.00 -0.65 7.61
N ALA A 76 -14.12 0.32 7.38
CA ALA A 76 -13.92 1.46 8.26
C ALA A 76 -15.21 2.26 8.45
N TYR A 77 -15.95 2.54 7.36
CA TYR A 77 -17.23 3.22 7.43
C TYR A 77 -18.25 2.46 8.30
N LYS A 78 -18.36 1.14 8.13
CA LYS A 78 -19.27 0.32 8.93
C LYS A 78 -18.85 0.24 10.39
N LEU A 79 -17.57 0.02 10.66
CA LEU A 79 -17.02 -0.17 12.00
C LEU A 79 -17.13 1.10 12.87
N CYS A 80 -16.97 2.29 12.27
CA CYS A 80 -16.99 3.55 13.00
C CYS A 80 -18.39 4.12 13.26
N ARG A 81 -19.47 3.37 12.99
CA ARG A 81 -20.82 3.82 13.33
C ARG A 81 -21.09 3.71 14.83
N ARG A 82 -21.87 4.64 15.38
CA ARG A 82 -22.20 4.71 16.82
C ARG A 82 -22.96 3.49 17.35
N ASP A 83 -23.65 2.78 16.47
CA ASP A 83 -24.46 1.60 16.79
C ASP A 83 -23.68 0.27 16.70
N VAL A 84 -22.37 0.33 16.43
CA VAL A 84 -21.50 -0.84 16.42
C VAL A 84 -20.76 -0.95 17.75
N PHE A 85 -21.00 -2.05 18.46
CA PHE A 85 -20.31 -2.40 19.70
C PHE A 85 -19.51 -3.68 19.49
N LEU A 86 -18.34 -3.75 20.11
CA LEU A 86 -17.47 -4.92 20.11
C LEU A 86 -17.52 -5.61 21.47
N THR A 87 -17.56 -6.93 21.45
CA THR A 87 -17.41 -7.77 22.64
C THR A 87 -15.97 -7.70 23.17
N LYS A 88 -15.80 -8.07 24.44
CA LYS A 88 -14.46 -8.12 25.07
C LYS A 88 -13.49 -9.02 24.28
N GLU A 89 -13.97 -10.14 23.77
CA GLU A 89 -13.17 -11.10 22.99
C GLU A 89 -12.75 -10.52 21.65
N GLU A 90 -13.65 -9.83 20.93
CA GLU A 90 -13.32 -9.16 19.67
C GLU A 90 -12.27 -8.06 19.87
N VAL A 91 -12.39 -7.26 20.93
CA VAL A 91 -11.38 -6.23 21.26
C VAL A 91 -10.03 -6.88 21.58
N MET A 92 -10.01 -7.99 22.31
CA MET A 92 -8.77 -8.71 22.63
C MET A 92 -8.08 -9.31 21.39
N ASN A 93 -8.84 -9.66 20.35
CA ASN A 93 -8.27 -10.20 19.12
C ASN A 93 -7.71 -9.11 18.18
N ILE A 94 -8.21 -7.88 18.26
CA ILE A 94 -7.84 -6.77 17.36
C ILE A 94 -6.65 -5.96 17.90
N MET A 95 -6.42 -5.94 19.22
CA MET A 95 -5.29 -5.27 19.86
C MET A 95 -4.05 -6.17 19.97
#